data_AF-A0A0W7TRW1-F1
#
_entry.id   AF-A0A0W7TRW1-F1
#
_cell.length_a   1.000
_cell.length_b   1.000
_cell.length_c   1.000
_cell.angle_alpha   90.00
_cell.angle_beta   90.00
_cell.angle_gamma   90.00
#
_symmetry.space_group_name_H-M   'P 1'
#
loop_
_entity.id
_entity.type
_entity.pdbx_description
1 polymer ?
#
loop_
_entity_poly.entity_id
_entity_poly.type
_entity_poly.pdbx_seq_one_letter_code
_entity_poly.pdbx_strand_id
1 'polypeptide(L)'
;MNKKDQKRHMAYEALVLLGMLALLTFICRLWPILLLIILGIFAAVIRLLFLSSRKIEVIVPLPLLPEPVKETTEKDVQVLAYSVILRRVTELVLSEYPEARWVWEAPNAEKLIQESQEVFILLNRAGGYRRAKVVIRNLQVVGIEYNPQVEENAVLEPEDNAPEPEEEPEVQNYELLAFEWADAHIFELNARCNEAIGENLSELILLAEELPVRESWADICRELIRAGLTDVQCVSEGIKINLTQSNAERK
;
A
#
# COMPACT_ATOMS: atom_id res chain seq x y z
N MET A 1 24.99 22.99 -68.06
CA MET A 1 25.32 22.33 -66.77
C MET A 1 24.04 22.21 -65.96
N ASN A 2 23.66 21.01 -65.50
CA ASN A 2 22.37 20.76 -64.86
C ASN A 2 22.37 21.26 -63.41
N LYS A 3 21.28 21.90 -62.93
CA LYS A 3 21.18 22.43 -61.54
C LYS A 3 21.45 21.34 -60.47
N LYS A 4 21.21 20.07 -60.80
CA LYS A 4 21.51 18.92 -59.93
C LYS A 4 23.01 18.65 -59.79
N ASP A 5 23.78 18.84 -60.85
CA ASP A 5 25.24 18.63 -60.84
C ASP A 5 25.93 19.72 -60.03
N GLN A 6 25.44 20.97 -60.11
CA GLN A 6 25.95 22.09 -59.33
C GLN A 6 25.72 21.92 -57.82
N LYS A 7 24.55 21.40 -57.41
CA LYS A 7 24.27 21.09 -55.99
C LYS A 7 25.15 19.96 -55.46
N ARG A 8 25.38 18.93 -56.27
CA ARG A 8 26.28 17.81 -55.92
C ARG A 8 27.72 18.28 -55.80
N HIS A 9 28.16 19.16 -56.69
CA HIS A 9 29.49 19.76 -56.63
C HIS A 9 29.66 20.62 -55.36
N MET A 10 28.70 21.50 -55.05
CA MET A 10 28.75 22.29 -53.81
C MET A 10 28.72 21.42 -52.55
N ALA A 11 27.90 20.36 -52.53
CA ALA A 11 27.87 19.44 -51.41
C ALA A 11 29.20 18.68 -51.26
N TYR A 12 29.82 18.28 -52.37
CA TYR A 12 31.14 17.65 -52.38
C TYR A 12 32.23 18.62 -51.91
N GLU A 13 32.25 19.87 -52.40
CA GLU A 13 33.17 20.91 -51.94
C GLU A 13 33.01 21.19 -50.44
N ALA A 14 31.77 21.27 -49.94
CA ALA A 14 31.50 21.43 -48.52
C ALA A 14 32.00 20.23 -47.70
N LEU A 15 31.78 18.99 -48.17
CA LEU A 15 32.28 17.77 -47.53
C LEU A 15 33.81 17.72 -47.51
N VAL A 16 34.46 18.11 -48.60
CA VAL A 16 35.93 18.18 -48.70
C VAL A 16 36.46 19.25 -47.75
N LEU A 17 35.87 20.44 -47.71
CA LEU A 17 36.27 21.50 -46.78
C LEU A 17 36.08 21.08 -45.32
N LEU A 18 34.96 20.43 -45.00
CA LEU A 18 34.69 19.91 -43.65
C LEU A 18 35.69 18.81 -43.27
N GLY A 19 36.00 17.90 -44.20
CA GLY A 19 37.02 16.86 -44.01
C GLY A 19 38.43 17.43 -43.83
N MET A 20 38.82 18.42 -44.63
CA MET A 20 40.11 19.11 -44.50
C MET A 20 40.21 19.88 -43.19
N LEU A 21 39.13 20.53 -42.75
CA LEU A 21 39.08 21.24 -41.47
C LEU A 21 39.12 20.28 -40.28
N ALA A 22 38.44 19.13 -40.37
CA ALA A 22 38.53 18.06 -39.38
C ALA A 22 39.95 17.46 -39.32
N LEU A 23 40.58 17.19 -40.46
CA LEU A 23 41.94 16.68 -40.54
C LEU A 23 42.97 17.70 -40.01
N LEU A 24 42.80 18.99 -40.34
CA LEU A 24 43.63 20.07 -39.84
C LEU A 24 43.49 20.25 -38.31
N THR A 25 42.26 20.24 -37.79
CA THR A 25 42.02 20.32 -36.33
C THR A 25 42.59 19.11 -35.58
N PHE A 26 42.58 17.93 -36.20
CA PHE A 26 43.21 16.72 -35.69
C PHE A 26 44.75 16.79 -35.69
N ILE A 27 45.37 17.15 -36.83
CA ILE A 27 46.82 17.25 -36.99
C ILE A 27 47.39 18.36 -36.09
N CYS A 28 46.77 19.54 -36.11
CA CYS A 28 47.20 20.68 -35.31
C CYS A 28 46.87 20.51 -33.82
N ARG A 29 46.25 19.39 -33.41
CA ARG A 29 45.77 19.13 -32.04
C ARG A 29 45.11 20.36 -31.43
N LEU A 30 44.25 21.01 -32.21
CA LEU A 30 43.52 22.21 -31.78
C LEU A 30 42.34 21.85 -30.88
N TRP A 31 42.00 20.57 -30.79
CA TRP A 31 40.94 20.05 -29.94
C TRP A 31 41.10 20.42 -28.45
N PRO A 32 42.27 20.27 -27.80
CA PRO A 32 42.53 20.82 -26.47
C PRO A 32 42.21 22.32 -26.32
N ILE A 33 42.60 23.15 -27.29
CA ILE A 33 42.39 24.61 -27.23
C ILE A 33 40.91 24.93 -27.41
N LEU A 34 40.24 24.27 -28.36
CA LEU A 34 38.81 24.43 -28.60
C LEU A 34 37.98 23.99 -27.38
N LEU A 35 38.37 22.89 -26.73
CA LEU A 35 37.74 22.40 -25.50
C LEU A 35 37.94 23.41 -24.36
N LEU A 36 39.16 23.95 -24.19
CA LEU A 36 39.44 24.98 -23.17
C LEU A 36 38.63 26.26 -23.40
N ILE A 37 38.44 26.69 -24.64
CA ILE A 37 37.60 27.85 -24.97
C ILE A 37 36.13 27.59 -24.60
N ILE A 38 35.58 26.44 -24.99
CA ILE A 38 34.20 26.05 -24.65
C ILE A 38 34.01 25.99 -23.14
N LEU A 39 34.96 25.37 -22.42
CA LEU A 39 34.94 25.28 -20.97
C LEU A 39 35.00 26.66 -20.29
N GLY A 40 35.84 27.56 -20.81
CA GLY A 40 35.93 28.94 -20.34
C GLY A 40 34.63 29.73 -20.53
N ILE A 41 33.98 29.57 -21.69
CA ILE A 41 32.66 30.17 -21.96
C ILE A 41 31.62 29.64 -20.97
N PHE A 42 31.59 28.33 -20.73
CA PHE A 42 30.64 27.71 -19.81
C PHE A 42 30.82 28.22 -18.38
N ALA A 43 32.08 28.30 -17.91
CA ALA A 43 32.40 28.88 -16.60
C ALA A 43 32.02 30.36 -16.50
N ALA A 44 32.22 31.15 -17.57
CA ALA A 44 31.83 32.55 -17.62
C ALA A 44 30.30 32.73 -17.58
N VAL A 45 29.55 31.91 -18.30
CA VAL A 45 28.08 31.90 -18.27
C VAL A 45 27.57 31.52 -16.89
N ILE A 46 28.12 30.46 -16.27
CA ILE A 46 27.77 30.07 -14.91
C ILE A 46 28.05 31.22 -13.93
N ARG A 47 29.24 31.83 -13.98
CA ARG A 47 29.58 33.03 -13.18
C ARG A 47 28.57 34.16 -13.40
N LEU A 48 28.22 34.46 -14.65
CA LEU A 48 27.25 35.51 -14.99
C LEU A 48 25.87 35.21 -14.42
N LEU A 49 25.41 33.95 -14.50
CA LEU A 49 24.15 33.51 -13.92
C LEU A 49 24.15 33.66 -12.39
N PHE A 50 25.24 33.29 -11.71
CA PHE A 50 25.37 33.47 -10.27
C PHE A 50 25.47 34.95 -9.86
N LEU A 51 26.16 35.80 -10.63
CA LEU A 51 26.20 37.24 -10.41
C LEU A 51 24.83 37.89 -10.65
N SER A 52 24.12 37.46 -11.68
CA SER A 52 22.76 37.92 -12.01
C SER A 52 21.75 37.50 -10.95
N SER A 53 21.81 36.23 -10.50
CA SER A 53 20.92 35.67 -9.49
C SER A 53 21.12 36.28 -8.09
N ARG A 54 22.21 37.02 -7.85
CA ARG A 54 22.49 37.69 -6.57
C ARG A 54 21.85 39.07 -6.47
N LYS A 55 21.26 39.60 -7.55
CA LYS A 55 20.30 40.72 -7.49
C LYS A 55 18.91 40.16 -7.20
N ILE A 56 18.74 39.57 -6.03
CA ILE A 56 17.44 39.61 -5.37
C ILE A 56 17.43 41.00 -4.73
N GLU A 57 16.82 41.98 -5.42
CA GLU A 57 16.35 43.17 -4.72
C GLU A 57 15.42 42.65 -3.64
N VAL A 58 15.92 42.63 -2.40
CA VAL A 58 15.09 42.48 -1.22
C VAL A 58 14.17 43.69 -1.25
N ILE A 59 13.01 43.50 -1.84
CA ILE A 59 11.88 44.40 -1.69
C ILE A 59 11.67 44.47 -0.18
N VAL A 60 12.12 45.57 0.43
CA VAL A 60 11.70 45.92 1.79
C VAL A 60 10.19 45.80 1.75
N PRO A 61 9.56 44.88 2.51
CA PRO A 61 8.13 44.74 2.45
C PRO A 61 7.54 46.10 2.80
N LEU A 62 6.95 46.74 1.80
CA LEU A 62 6.05 47.87 1.99
C LEU A 62 5.11 47.46 3.12
N PRO A 63 4.78 48.32 4.09
CA PRO A 63 3.83 47.98 5.15
C PRO A 63 2.59 47.41 4.47
N LEU A 64 2.42 46.09 4.54
CA LEU A 64 1.28 45.42 3.95
C LEU A 64 0.10 45.97 4.74
N LEU A 65 -0.75 46.74 4.06
CA LEU A 65 -2.14 46.89 4.49
C LEU A 65 -2.60 45.50 4.93
N PRO A 66 -3.18 45.34 6.15
CA PRO A 66 -3.61 44.04 6.62
C PRO A 66 -4.41 43.40 5.48
N GLU A 67 -3.93 42.22 5.03
CA GLU A 67 -4.62 41.49 3.98
C GLU A 67 -6.10 41.42 4.37
N PRO A 68 -7.02 41.66 3.43
CA PRO A 68 -8.44 41.48 3.73
C PRO A 68 -8.57 40.10 4.33
N VAL A 69 -9.06 40.03 5.58
CA VAL A 69 -9.22 38.78 6.32
C VAL A 69 -9.97 37.85 5.39
N LYS A 70 -9.26 36.88 4.80
CA LYS A 70 -9.92 35.83 4.01
C LYS A 70 -10.87 35.21 5.00
N GLU A 71 -12.17 35.36 4.75
CA GLU A 71 -13.18 34.73 5.58
C GLU A 71 -12.79 33.26 5.68
N THR A 72 -12.37 32.84 6.87
CA THR A 72 -11.90 31.49 7.12
C THR A 72 -13.02 30.58 6.67
N THR A 73 -12.79 29.87 5.58
CA THR A 73 -13.84 29.04 4.99
C THR A 73 -14.04 27.86 5.93
N GLU A 74 -15.25 27.30 5.99
CA GLU A 74 -15.54 26.14 6.83
C GLU A 74 -14.52 25.00 6.65
N LYS A 75 -14.07 24.80 5.40
CA LYS A 75 -13.01 23.85 5.04
C LYS A 75 -11.67 24.14 5.73
N ASP A 76 -11.28 25.41 5.86
CA ASP A 76 -10.03 25.79 6.52
C ASP A 76 -10.10 25.48 8.03
N VAL A 77 -11.27 25.68 8.63
CA VAL A 77 -11.53 25.33 10.03
C VAL A 77 -11.49 23.81 10.23
N GLN A 78 -12.07 23.04 9.31
CA GLN A 78 -12.04 21.57 9.35
C GLN A 78 -10.61 21.02 9.22
N VAL A 79 -9.82 21.54 8.28
CA VAL A 79 -8.40 21.14 8.11
C VAL A 79 -7.60 21.45 9.37
N LEU A 80 -7.82 22.63 9.95
CA LEU A 80 -7.16 23.01 11.20
C LEU A 80 -7.58 22.09 12.35
N ALA A 81 -8.88 21.83 12.52
CA ALA A 81 -9.40 20.93 13.54
C ALA A 81 -8.82 19.52 13.41
N TYR A 82 -8.77 18.97 12.20
CA TYR A 82 -8.17 17.67 11.94
C TYR A 82 -6.68 17.62 12.35
N SER A 83 -5.91 18.66 12.02
CA SER A 83 -4.49 18.74 12.43
C SER A 83 -4.31 18.79 13.95
N VAL A 84 -5.20 19.48 14.66
CA VAL A 84 -5.22 19.55 16.13
C VAL A 84 -5.56 18.18 16.73
N ILE A 85 -6.53 17.49 16.15
CA ILE A 85 -6.91 16.12 16.53
C ILE A 85 -5.72 15.18 16.37
N LEU A 86 -5.05 15.16 15.21
CA LEU A 86 -3.88 14.32 14.96
C LEU A 86 -2.78 14.53 16.00
N ARG A 87 -2.46 15.81 16.27
CA ARG A 87 -1.47 16.17 17.28
C ARG A 87 -1.88 15.67 18.65
N ARG A 88 -3.14 15.87 19.04
CA ARG A 88 -3.64 15.50 20.36
C ARG A 88 -3.67 13.99 20.57
N VAL A 89 -4.11 13.21 19.57
CA VAL A 89 -4.02 11.74 19.59
C VAL A 89 -2.58 11.31 19.79
N THR A 90 -1.64 11.90 19.05
CA THR A 90 -0.22 11.57 19.16
C THR A 90 0.33 11.88 20.55
N GLU A 91 0.00 13.03 21.12
CA GLU A 91 0.40 13.40 22.48
C GLU A 91 -0.12 12.40 23.52
N LEU A 92 -1.38 11.98 23.41
CA LEU A 92 -1.98 11.00 24.33
C LEU A 92 -1.31 9.64 24.20
N VAL A 93 -1.18 9.11 22.98
CA VAL A 93 -0.54 7.80 22.73
C VAL A 93 0.89 7.78 23.26
N LEU A 94 1.69 8.81 22.96
CA LEU A 94 3.09 8.86 23.37
C LEU A 94 3.27 9.14 24.87
N SER A 95 2.30 9.77 25.52
CA SER A 95 2.34 9.98 26.97
C SER A 95 2.22 8.68 27.76
N GLU A 96 1.43 7.72 27.26
CA GLU A 96 1.25 6.40 27.86
C GLU A 96 2.27 5.39 27.34
N TYR A 97 2.59 5.43 26.04
CA TYR A 97 3.49 4.50 25.37
C TYR A 97 4.52 5.26 24.50
N PRO A 98 5.70 5.61 25.04
CA PRO A 98 6.68 6.44 24.33
C PRO A 98 7.21 5.87 23.00
N GLU A 99 7.20 4.55 22.85
CA GLU A 99 7.64 3.87 21.62
C GLU A 99 6.49 3.52 20.67
N ALA A 100 5.25 3.86 21.02
CA ALA A 100 4.10 3.48 20.24
C ALA A 100 4.00 4.27 18.93
N ARG A 101 3.55 3.58 17.90
CA ARG A 101 3.16 4.17 16.62
C ARG A 101 1.69 3.90 16.39
N TRP A 102 0.99 4.86 15.82
CA TRP A 102 -0.44 4.74 15.57
C TRP A 102 -0.78 5.15 14.14
N VAL A 103 -1.82 4.53 13.59
CA VAL A 103 -2.40 4.86 12.28
C VAL A 103 -3.92 4.79 12.42
N TRP A 104 -4.67 5.58 11.65
CA TRP A 104 -6.12 5.42 11.57
C TRP A 104 -6.49 4.04 11.02
N GLU A 105 -7.48 3.38 11.62
CA GLU A 105 -8.00 2.10 11.11
C GLU A 105 -8.65 2.29 9.74
N ALA A 106 -9.42 3.37 9.57
CA ALA A 106 -10.12 3.67 8.33
C ALA A 106 -9.37 4.73 7.49
N PRO A 107 -9.23 4.54 6.17
CA PRO A 107 -8.57 5.52 5.28
C PRO A 107 -9.36 6.83 5.15
N ASN A 108 -10.65 6.82 5.47
CA ASN A 108 -11.58 7.95 5.44
C ASN A 108 -11.83 8.59 6.81
N ALA A 109 -10.89 8.47 7.76
CA ALA A 109 -11.01 9.00 9.12
C ALA A 109 -11.42 10.48 9.18
N GLU A 110 -10.91 11.32 8.28
CA GLU A 110 -11.27 12.74 8.21
C GLU A 110 -12.79 12.96 8.02
N LYS A 111 -13.41 12.15 7.14
CA LYS A 111 -14.87 12.21 6.91
C LYS A 111 -15.65 11.68 8.11
N LEU A 112 -15.18 10.60 8.73
CA LEU A 112 -15.82 10.03 9.91
C LEU A 112 -15.85 11.04 11.07
N ILE A 113 -14.77 11.81 11.26
CA ILE A 113 -14.71 12.88 12.27
C ILE A 113 -15.71 14.00 11.95
N GLN A 114 -15.81 14.41 10.68
CA GLN A 114 -16.77 15.43 10.24
C GLN A 114 -18.23 14.98 10.47
N GLU A 115 -18.51 13.70 10.20
CA GLU A 115 -19.83 13.09 10.41
C GLU A 115 -20.08 12.70 11.87
N SER A 116 -19.14 13.00 12.78
CA SER A 116 -19.20 12.66 14.21
C SER A 116 -19.41 11.15 14.47
N GLN A 117 -18.88 10.32 13.57
CA GLN A 117 -18.87 8.86 13.70
C GLN A 117 -17.69 8.40 14.55
N GLU A 118 -17.77 7.14 14.99
CA GLU A 118 -16.71 6.54 15.79
C GLU A 118 -15.45 6.31 14.96
N VAL A 119 -14.30 6.66 15.53
CA VAL A 119 -13.00 6.52 14.86
C VAL A 119 -12.06 5.75 15.74
N PHE A 120 -11.36 4.81 15.12
CA PHE A 120 -10.44 3.92 15.78
C PHE A 120 -9.03 4.10 15.21
N ILE A 121 -8.04 3.84 16.06
CA ILE A 121 -6.63 3.82 15.72
C ILE A 121 -6.07 2.43 15.92
N LEU A 122 -5.18 2.04 15.01
CA LEU A 122 -4.35 0.86 15.12
C LEU A 122 -3.03 1.25 15.76
N LEU A 123 -2.61 0.50 16.78
CA LEU A 123 -1.43 0.77 17.59
C LEU A 123 -0.39 -0.32 17.39
N ASN A 124 0.87 0.09 17.29
CA ASN A 124 2.03 -0.77 17.26
C ASN A 124 2.98 -0.38 18.39
N ARG A 125 3.58 -1.37 19.06
CA ARG A 125 4.45 -1.18 20.25
C ARG A 125 3.77 -0.48 21.43
N ALA A 126 2.45 -0.61 21.55
CA ALA A 126 1.65 -0.05 22.65
C ALA A 126 1.30 -1.12 23.69
N GLY A 127 2.30 -1.82 24.25
CA GLY A 127 2.09 -2.71 25.41
C GLY A 127 1.12 -3.90 25.21
N GLY A 128 0.78 -4.27 23.97
CA GLY A 128 -0.16 -5.37 23.66
C GLY A 128 -1.47 -4.90 23.04
N TYR A 129 -1.81 -3.61 23.14
CA TYR A 129 -2.99 -3.04 22.50
C TYR A 129 -2.77 -2.88 21.00
N ARG A 130 -3.68 -3.46 20.19
CA ARG A 130 -3.66 -3.35 18.73
C ARG A 130 -4.64 -2.31 18.18
N ARG A 131 -5.76 -2.08 18.87
CA ARG A 131 -6.83 -1.18 18.44
C ARG A 131 -7.31 -0.35 19.62
N ALA A 132 -7.56 0.93 19.41
CA ALA A 132 -8.13 1.81 20.42
C ALA A 132 -9.14 2.77 19.79
N LYS A 133 -10.21 3.11 20.53
CA LYS A 133 -11.22 4.09 20.12
C LYS A 133 -10.77 5.48 20.52
N VAL A 134 -10.85 6.44 19.60
CA VAL A 134 -10.53 7.85 19.88
C VAL A 134 -11.82 8.57 20.23
N VAL A 135 -11.93 9.05 21.47
CA VAL A 135 -13.12 9.75 21.94
C VAL A 135 -13.01 11.22 21.55
N ILE A 136 -13.74 11.62 20.52
CA ILE A 136 -13.78 12.99 20.00
C ILE A 136 -15.10 13.65 20.40
N ARG A 137 -15.04 14.83 21.03
CA ARG A 137 -16.21 15.66 21.35
C ARG A 137 -15.92 17.09 20.93
N ASN A 138 -16.86 17.73 20.23
CA ASN A 138 -16.73 19.12 19.76
C ASN A 138 -15.40 19.39 19.02
N LEU A 139 -14.99 18.48 18.12
CA LEU A 139 -13.71 18.53 17.38
C LEU A 139 -12.45 18.50 18.25
N GLN A 140 -12.57 18.05 19.51
CA GLN A 140 -11.45 17.88 20.43
C GLN A 140 -11.34 16.43 20.89
N VAL A 141 -10.10 15.94 21.00
CA VAL A 141 -9.83 14.60 21.51
C VAL A 141 -9.84 14.65 23.03
N VAL A 142 -10.80 13.94 23.62
CA VAL A 142 -11.00 13.86 25.07
C VAL A 142 -10.12 12.75 25.67
N GLY A 143 -9.97 11.63 24.97
CA GLY A 143 -9.20 10.48 25.44
C GLY A 143 -9.10 9.38 24.40
N ILE A 144 -8.33 8.34 24.75
CA ILE A 144 -8.15 7.13 23.96
C ILE A 144 -8.56 5.95 24.83
N GLU A 145 -9.45 5.12 24.31
CA GLU A 145 -9.94 3.93 24.99
C GLU A 145 -9.33 2.70 24.33
N TYR A 146 -8.40 2.05 25.04
CA TYR A 146 -7.59 0.95 24.53
C TYR A 146 -8.30 -0.41 24.52
N ASN A 147 -9.51 -0.48 25.09
CA ASN A 147 -10.36 -1.66 25.08
C ASN A 147 -11.84 -1.23 24.96
N PRO A 148 -12.26 -0.71 23.79
CA PRO A 148 -13.66 -0.35 23.61
C PRO A 148 -14.48 -1.62 23.78
N GLN A 149 -15.31 -1.67 24.81
CA GLN A 149 -16.37 -2.68 24.91
C GLN A 149 -17.13 -2.63 23.58
N VAL A 150 -17.33 -3.77 22.95
CA VAL A 150 -18.25 -3.85 21.81
C VAL A 150 -19.62 -3.53 22.41
N GLU A 151 -20.08 -2.29 22.27
CA GLU A 151 -21.46 -1.92 22.56
C GLU A 151 -22.34 -2.63 21.52
N GLU A 152 -22.61 -3.91 21.78
CA GLU A 152 -23.81 -4.55 21.30
C GLU A 152 -24.97 -3.76 21.94
N ASN A 153 -25.75 -3.10 21.08
CA ASN A 153 -26.77 -2.14 21.45
C ASN A 153 -27.58 -2.59 22.66
N ALA A 154 -27.71 -1.68 23.62
CA ALA A 154 -28.63 -1.76 24.74
C ALA A 154 -30.02 -2.26 24.30
N VAL A 155 -30.37 -3.48 24.69
CA VAL A 155 -31.76 -3.89 24.83
C VAL A 155 -31.97 -4.26 26.28
N LEU A 156 -32.71 -3.36 26.93
CA LEU A 156 -33.29 -3.42 28.26
C LEU A 156 -33.51 -4.85 28.78
N GLU A 157 -32.96 -5.14 29.95
CA GLU A 157 -33.38 -6.26 30.80
C GLU A 157 -34.90 -6.17 31.06
N PRO A 158 -35.64 -7.28 30.95
CA PRO A 158 -36.75 -7.55 31.84
C PRO A 158 -36.36 -8.71 32.77
N GLU A 159 -36.50 -8.46 34.07
CA GLU A 159 -36.57 -9.52 35.07
C GLU A 159 -37.69 -10.52 34.69
N ASP A 160 -37.36 -11.77 34.37
CA ASP A 160 -38.15 -12.94 34.79
C ASP A 160 -37.40 -14.29 34.57
N ASN A 161 -36.90 -14.84 35.66
CA ASN A 161 -36.90 -16.26 36.05
C ASN A 161 -37.13 -17.36 34.97
N ALA A 162 -36.09 -17.83 34.26
CA ALA A 162 -36.05 -19.15 33.56
C ALA A 162 -34.60 -19.53 33.16
N PRO A 163 -34.26 -20.82 32.96
CA PRO A 163 -32.90 -21.36 33.15
C PRO A 163 -31.91 -20.92 32.05
N GLU A 164 -30.62 -20.89 32.44
CA GLU A 164 -29.46 -20.57 31.59
C GLU A 164 -29.63 -21.06 30.14
N PRO A 165 -29.57 -20.16 29.13
CA PRO A 165 -29.40 -20.61 27.76
C PRO A 165 -27.97 -21.12 27.62
N GLU A 166 -27.84 -22.37 27.17
CA GLU A 166 -26.58 -22.95 26.70
C GLU A 166 -25.90 -21.93 25.78
N GLU A 167 -24.65 -21.58 26.08
CA GLU A 167 -23.80 -20.71 25.26
C GLU A 167 -23.85 -21.21 23.80
N GLU A 168 -24.59 -20.51 22.94
CA GLU A 168 -24.52 -20.75 21.50
C GLU A 168 -23.05 -20.52 21.11
N PRO A 169 -22.35 -21.52 20.53
CA PRO A 169 -20.93 -21.37 20.25
C PRO A 169 -20.77 -20.20 19.29
N GLU A 170 -20.05 -19.17 19.73
CA GLU A 170 -19.58 -18.07 18.90
C GLU A 170 -19.08 -18.67 17.59
N VAL A 171 -19.74 -18.36 16.47
CA VAL A 171 -19.37 -18.88 15.15
C VAL A 171 -18.03 -18.25 14.79
N GLN A 172 -16.95 -18.86 15.27
CA GLN A 172 -15.59 -18.44 14.97
C GLN A 172 -15.39 -18.57 13.46
N ASN A 173 -15.06 -17.45 12.82
CA ASN A 173 -14.87 -17.42 11.38
C ASN A 173 -13.50 -18.00 11.03
N TYR A 174 -13.48 -19.25 10.56
CA TYR A 174 -12.26 -19.96 10.17
C TYR A 174 -11.87 -19.75 8.70
N GLU A 175 -12.53 -18.85 7.97
CA GLU A 175 -12.26 -18.61 6.55
C GLU A 175 -10.82 -18.15 6.29
N LEU A 176 -10.29 -17.25 7.12
CA LEU A 176 -8.91 -16.78 6.98
C LEU A 176 -7.90 -17.90 7.27
N LEU A 177 -8.14 -18.68 8.32
CA LEU A 177 -7.30 -19.82 8.68
C LEU A 177 -7.29 -20.88 7.56
N ALA A 178 -8.45 -21.17 7.00
CA ALA A 178 -8.60 -22.11 5.90
C ALA A 178 -7.87 -21.64 4.63
N PHE A 179 -7.96 -20.34 4.32
CA PHE A 179 -7.26 -19.75 3.18
C PHE A 179 -5.74 -19.84 3.35
N GLU A 180 -5.21 -19.41 4.49
CA GLU A 180 -3.76 -19.44 4.77
C GLU A 180 -3.23 -20.88 4.75
N TRP A 181 -3.97 -21.82 5.33
CA TRP A 181 -3.58 -23.23 5.32
C TRP A 181 -3.60 -23.80 3.90
N ALA A 182 -4.66 -23.56 3.13
CA ALA A 182 -4.77 -24.04 1.76
C ALA A 182 -3.64 -23.48 0.86
N ASP A 183 -3.35 -22.18 0.94
CA ASP A 183 -2.28 -21.54 0.16
C ASP A 183 -0.89 -22.12 0.49
N ALA A 184 -0.62 -22.40 1.78
CA ALA A 184 0.64 -22.99 2.20
C ALA A 184 0.81 -24.45 1.73
N HIS A 185 -0.27 -25.22 1.62
CA HIS A 185 -0.20 -26.67 1.38
C HIS A 185 -0.63 -27.09 -0.03
N ILE A 186 -1.23 -26.21 -0.85
CA ILE A 186 -1.78 -26.57 -2.17
C ILE A 186 -0.75 -27.19 -3.12
N PHE A 187 0.49 -26.69 -3.11
CA PHE A 187 1.53 -27.21 -3.98
C PHE A 187 1.93 -28.65 -3.62
N GLU A 188 2.13 -28.91 -2.33
CA GLU A 188 2.45 -30.25 -1.82
C GLU A 188 1.27 -31.21 -2.02
N LEU A 189 0.05 -30.76 -1.73
CA LEU A 189 -1.17 -31.54 -1.93
C LEU A 189 -1.34 -31.95 -3.40
N ASN A 190 -1.11 -31.03 -4.34
CA ASN A 190 -1.15 -31.35 -5.76
C ASN A 190 -0.08 -32.38 -6.15
N ALA A 191 1.12 -32.31 -5.59
CA ALA A 191 2.15 -33.32 -5.81
C ALA A 191 1.73 -34.70 -5.27
N ARG A 192 1.23 -34.76 -4.03
CA ARG A 192 0.71 -35.99 -3.40
C ARG A 192 -0.48 -36.58 -4.17
N CYS A 193 -1.40 -35.74 -4.64
CA CYS A 193 -2.52 -36.16 -5.49
C CYS A 193 -2.04 -36.76 -6.81
N ASN A 194 -1.07 -36.13 -7.48
CA ASN A 194 -0.51 -36.65 -8.74
C ASN A 194 0.24 -37.97 -8.55
N GLU A 195 0.96 -38.13 -7.44
CA GLU A 195 1.63 -39.37 -7.07
C GLU A 195 0.62 -40.49 -6.79
N ALA A 196 -0.43 -40.20 -6.02
CA ALA A 196 -1.51 -41.14 -5.73
C ALA A 196 -2.25 -41.58 -7.00
N ILE A 197 -2.48 -40.67 -7.96
CA ILE A 197 -3.02 -41.00 -9.29
C ILE A 197 -2.05 -41.92 -10.05
N GLY A 198 -0.74 -41.66 -9.98
CA GLY A 198 0.30 -42.50 -10.59
C GLY A 198 0.31 -43.93 -10.04
N GLU A 199 0.00 -44.10 -8.76
CA GLU A 199 -0.10 -45.40 -8.08
C GLU A 199 -1.49 -46.07 -8.24
N ASN A 200 -2.38 -45.52 -9.07
CA ASN A 200 -3.77 -45.97 -9.28
C ASN A 200 -4.66 -45.92 -8.02
N LEU A 201 -4.38 -45.04 -7.08
CA LEU A 201 -5.27 -44.78 -5.94
C LEU A 201 -6.43 -43.89 -6.38
N SER A 202 -7.64 -44.23 -5.94
CA SER A 202 -8.86 -43.48 -6.24
C SER A 202 -9.13 -42.33 -5.25
N GLU A 203 -8.42 -42.30 -4.14
CA GLU A 203 -8.65 -41.37 -3.03
C GLU A 203 -7.36 -41.05 -2.29
N LEU A 204 -7.29 -39.82 -1.76
CA LEU A 204 -6.25 -39.34 -0.84
C LEU A 204 -6.95 -38.83 0.43
N ILE A 205 -6.47 -39.24 1.60
CA ILE A 205 -7.00 -38.77 2.90
C ILE A 205 -5.93 -37.94 3.58
N LEU A 206 -6.28 -36.70 3.90
CA LEU A 206 -5.53 -35.81 4.78
C LEU A 206 -5.96 -36.10 6.19
N LEU A 207 -5.04 -36.55 7.02
CA LEU A 207 -5.35 -36.95 8.39
C LEU A 207 -5.53 -35.73 9.30
N ALA A 208 -6.27 -35.89 10.38
CA ALA A 208 -6.52 -34.85 11.37
C ALA A 208 -5.24 -34.22 11.93
N GLU A 209 -4.14 -34.96 12.02
CA GLU A 209 -2.84 -34.47 12.50
C GLU A 209 -2.17 -33.47 11.54
N GLU A 210 -2.52 -33.52 10.25
CA GLU A 210 -2.01 -32.61 9.22
C GLU A 210 -2.90 -31.36 9.07
N LEU A 211 -4.07 -31.36 9.71
CA LEU A 211 -5.06 -30.30 9.60
C LEU A 211 -5.04 -29.38 10.84
N PRO A 212 -5.56 -28.14 10.72
CA PRO A 212 -5.75 -27.23 11.84
C PRO A 212 -6.87 -27.73 12.80
N VAL A 213 -7.81 -26.85 13.17
CA VAL A 213 -8.93 -27.19 14.05
C VAL A 213 -10.03 -27.93 13.28
N ARG A 214 -10.77 -28.82 13.95
CA ARG A 214 -11.83 -29.63 13.29
C ARG A 214 -12.94 -28.75 12.72
N GLU A 215 -13.23 -27.68 13.42
CA GLU A 215 -14.24 -26.69 13.10
C GLU A 215 -13.90 -25.96 11.79
N SER A 216 -12.61 -25.86 11.41
CA SER A 216 -12.16 -25.23 10.16
C SER A 216 -12.16 -26.17 8.96
N TRP A 217 -12.40 -27.48 9.14
CA TRP A 217 -12.29 -28.44 8.03
C TRP A 217 -13.27 -28.13 6.91
N ALA A 218 -14.50 -27.71 7.23
CA ALA A 218 -15.49 -27.31 6.22
C ALA A 218 -15.00 -26.14 5.37
N ASP A 219 -14.30 -25.19 5.98
CA ASP A 219 -13.78 -24.00 5.31
C ASP A 219 -12.55 -24.36 4.46
N ILE A 220 -11.71 -25.26 4.95
CA ILE A 220 -10.59 -25.83 4.19
C ILE A 220 -11.10 -26.62 2.98
N CYS A 221 -12.14 -27.45 3.16
CA CYS A 221 -12.82 -28.16 2.07
C CYS A 221 -13.26 -27.15 0.97
N ARG A 222 -13.81 -25.98 1.34
CA ARG A 222 -14.20 -24.91 0.39
C ARG A 222 -13.00 -24.25 -0.32
N GLU A 223 -11.93 -23.95 0.40
CA GLU A 223 -10.73 -23.33 -0.17
C GLU A 223 -9.95 -24.29 -1.08
N LEU A 224 -9.89 -25.58 -0.75
CA LEU A 224 -9.31 -26.61 -1.60
C LEU A 224 -10.08 -26.76 -2.93
N ILE A 225 -11.41 -26.62 -2.90
CA ILE A 225 -12.23 -26.59 -4.12
C ILE A 225 -11.93 -25.33 -4.95
N ARG A 226 -11.80 -24.17 -4.30
CA ARG A 226 -11.38 -22.91 -4.97
C ARG A 226 -9.99 -23.03 -5.60
N ALA A 227 -9.10 -23.78 -4.97
CA ALA A 227 -7.74 -24.02 -5.45
C ALA A 227 -7.64 -25.06 -6.59
N GLY A 228 -8.77 -25.69 -6.97
CA GLY A 228 -8.86 -26.56 -8.14
C GLY A 228 -9.04 -28.06 -7.84
N LEU A 229 -9.26 -28.47 -6.59
CA LEU A 229 -9.58 -29.85 -6.22
C LEU A 229 -11.10 -30.08 -6.32
N THR A 230 -11.54 -30.97 -7.21
CA THR A 230 -12.96 -31.02 -7.61
C THR A 230 -13.90 -31.74 -6.65
N ASP A 231 -13.42 -32.73 -5.90
CA ASP A 231 -14.26 -33.57 -5.02
C ASP A 231 -13.57 -33.80 -3.68
N VAL A 232 -13.78 -32.83 -2.78
CA VAL A 232 -13.21 -32.79 -1.42
C VAL A 232 -14.33 -32.93 -0.41
N GLN A 233 -14.23 -33.91 0.47
CA GLN A 233 -15.24 -34.25 1.47
C GLN A 233 -14.61 -34.36 2.85
N CYS A 234 -15.21 -33.65 3.80
CA CYS A 234 -14.80 -33.70 5.19
C CYS A 234 -15.31 -35.00 5.83
N VAL A 235 -14.40 -35.83 6.37
CA VAL A 235 -14.68 -37.13 7.02
C VAL A 235 -14.26 -37.11 8.48
N SER A 236 -14.65 -38.13 9.26
CA SER A 236 -14.35 -38.18 10.71
C SER A 236 -12.84 -38.23 11.02
N GLU A 237 -12.05 -38.82 10.13
CA GLU A 237 -10.60 -38.99 10.21
C GLU A 237 -9.80 -37.81 9.62
N GLY A 238 -10.46 -36.84 8.96
CA GLY A 238 -9.82 -35.67 8.33
C GLY A 238 -10.53 -35.21 7.06
N ILE A 239 -9.79 -34.92 5.98
CA ILE A 239 -10.35 -34.47 4.69
C ILE A 239 -10.01 -35.46 3.58
N LYS A 240 -11.03 -36.01 2.95
CA LYS A 240 -10.93 -36.93 1.82
C LYS A 240 -10.98 -36.18 0.50
N ILE A 241 -10.05 -36.46 -0.40
CA ILE A 241 -9.98 -35.94 -1.77
C ILE A 241 -10.19 -37.13 -2.71
N ASN A 242 -11.26 -37.12 -3.50
CA ASN A 242 -11.48 -38.14 -4.51
C ASN A 242 -10.70 -37.77 -5.79
N LEU A 243 -9.88 -38.70 -6.26
CA LEU A 243 -8.97 -38.52 -7.39
C LEU A 243 -9.56 -39.06 -8.70
N THR A 244 -10.83 -39.46 -8.70
CA THR A 244 -11.51 -39.97 -9.89
C THR A 244 -11.64 -38.86 -10.91
N GLN A 245 -10.68 -38.80 -11.84
CA GLN A 245 -10.77 -37.96 -13.03
C GLN A 245 -12.07 -38.31 -13.76
N SER A 246 -13.00 -37.36 -13.86
CA SER A 246 -14.01 -37.42 -14.90
C SER A 246 -13.26 -37.41 -16.23
N ASN A 247 -13.15 -38.57 -16.87
CA ASN A 247 -12.75 -38.70 -18.28
C ASN A 247 -13.67 -37.82 -19.13
N ALA A 248 -13.30 -36.56 -19.31
CA ALA A 248 -14.05 -35.60 -20.11
C ALA A 248 -13.08 -34.64 -20.81
N GLU A 249 -12.12 -35.19 -21.54
CA GLU A 249 -11.51 -34.53 -22.71
C GLU A 249 -10.78 -35.56 -23.58
N ARG A 250 -11.57 -36.40 -24.25
CA ARG A 250 -11.21 -36.96 -25.55
C ARG A 250 -12.40 -36.82 -26.47
N LYS A 251 -12.45 -35.70 -27.18
CA LYS A 251 -13.07 -35.61 -28.50
C LYS A 251 -12.38 -34.55 -29.33
#